data_AF-A0A7S3DGR6-F1
#
_entry.id   AF-A0A7S3DGR6-F1
#
_cell.length_a   1.000
_cell.length_b   1.000
_cell.length_c   1.000
_cell.angle_alpha   90.00
_cell.angle_beta   90.00
_cell.angle_gamma   90.00
#
_symmetry.space_group_name_H-M   'P 1'
#
loop_
_entity.id
_entity.type
_entity.pdbx_description
1 polymer ?
#
loop_
_entity_poly.entity_id
_entity_poly.type
_entity_poly.pdbx_seq_one_letter_code
_entity_poly.pdbx_strand_id
1 'polypeptide(L)'
;MAKRIVIEHCSGCDKHSWGTKHDEAKYSSLAMNIASDIEGEASVRNIKLEVEINPPLDRKRFVPKKSESLQHVYFDKEKKKDIRYPRLGAFEIHYVEGTSVAKVLFSKIEAHRFPSRHDVTSALERIGLYSPAKDEEEGRYMDGDDTHRSSSERSSHNEDFTAVRMDFLTKYVSPLGYEGEEEVKKMTVGPPRAPTPEPEPEPEPEAKPDEKAEEKAEEKAEEKA
;
A
#
# COMPACT_ATOMS: atom_id res chain seq x y z
N MET A 1 14.41 -19.47 -13.76
CA MET A 1 14.45 -19.18 -12.30
C MET A 1 13.06 -18.73 -11.88
N ALA A 2 12.67 -18.96 -10.63
CA ALA A 2 11.37 -18.47 -10.13
C ALA A 2 11.41 -16.93 -10.07
N LYS A 3 10.36 -16.30 -10.61
CA LYS A 3 10.14 -14.86 -10.58
C LYS A 3 9.01 -14.61 -9.58
N ARG A 4 9.24 -13.72 -8.63
CA ARG A 4 8.21 -13.39 -7.63
C ARG A 4 8.18 -11.90 -7.30
N ILE A 5 6.99 -11.44 -6.91
CA ILE A 5 6.76 -10.13 -6.32
C ILE A 5 6.50 -10.31 -4.84
N VAL A 6 7.19 -9.52 -4.03
CA VAL A 6 6.98 -9.47 -2.58
C VAL A 6 6.37 -8.12 -2.24
N ILE A 7 5.20 -8.13 -1.61
CA ILE A 7 4.55 -6.93 -1.09
C ILE A 7 4.74 -6.92 0.42
N GLU A 8 5.51 -5.96 0.92
CA GLU A 8 5.73 -5.74 2.34
C GLU A 8 4.86 -4.59 2.82
N HIS A 9 4.14 -4.78 3.90
CA HIS A 9 3.36 -3.73 4.52
C HIS A 9 3.42 -3.80 6.05
N CYS A 10 3.26 -2.66 6.70
CA CYS A 10 3.15 -2.60 8.16
C CYS A 10 2.04 -3.54 8.67
N SER A 11 2.37 -4.37 9.65
CA SER A 11 1.44 -5.30 10.32
C SER A 11 1.67 -5.26 11.84
N GLY A 12 0.66 -5.68 12.61
CA GLY A 12 0.66 -5.54 14.07
C GLY A 12 0.65 -4.08 14.49
N CYS A 13 -0.17 -3.26 13.82
CA CYS A 13 -0.10 -1.81 13.98
C CYS A 13 -0.56 -1.30 15.36
N ASP A 14 -1.31 -2.14 16.04
CA ASP A 14 -1.79 -1.98 17.40
C ASP A 14 -0.67 -2.12 18.45
N LYS A 15 0.40 -2.86 18.15
CA LYS A 15 1.45 -3.24 19.11
C LYS A 15 2.65 -2.31 19.13
N HIS A 16 2.86 -1.52 18.08
CA HIS A 16 4.02 -0.65 18.03
C HIS A 16 3.76 0.71 18.71
N SER A 17 4.66 1.07 19.63
CA SER A 17 4.56 2.22 20.53
C SER A 17 4.78 3.58 19.87
N TRP A 18 5.23 3.61 18.61
CA TRP A 18 5.42 4.86 17.88
C TRP A 18 4.07 5.31 17.34
N GLY A 19 3.56 6.43 17.87
CA GLY A 19 2.18 6.93 17.83
C GLY A 19 1.53 7.21 16.47
N THR A 20 1.94 6.52 15.41
CA THR A 20 1.20 6.39 14.16
C THR A 20 0.33 5.14 14.24
N LYS A 21 -0.86 5.24 14.83
CA LYS A 21 -1.86 4.17 14.71
C LYS A 21 -2.27 4.07 13.24
N HIS A 22 -1.75 3.06 12.56
CA HIS A 22 -2.14 2.78 11.19
C HIS A 22 -3.39 1.90 11.19
N ASP A 23 -4.28 2.15 10.24
CA ASP A 23 -5.36 1.23 9.91
C ASP A 23 -4.76 0.03 9.17
N GLU A 24 -4.48 -1.05 9.90
CA GLU A 24 -3.90 -2.27 9.33
C GLU A 24 -4.81 -2.91 8.28
N ALA A 25 -6.13 -2.81 8.44
CA ALA A 25 -7.09 -3.34 7.48
C ALA A 25 -6.96 -2.62 6.13
N LYS A 26 -6.68 -1.31 6.14
CA LYS A 26 -6.38 -0.54 4.93
C LYS A 26 -5.11 -1.04 4.22
N TYR A 27 -4.03 -1.30 4.96
CA TYR A 27 -2.78 -1.80 4.34
C TYR A 27 -2.97 -3.20 3.77
N SER A 28 -3.60 -4.09 4.53
CA SER A 28 -3.89 -5.47 4.11
C SER A 28 -4.78 -5.49 2.85
N SER A 29 -5.88 -4.73 2.87
CA SER A 29 -6.80 -4.64 1.73
C SER A 29 -6.12 -4.07 0.48
N LEU A 30 -5.27 -3.04 0.64
CA LEU A 30 -4.51 -2.49 -0.47
C LEU A 30 -3.48 -3.48 -1.03
N ALA A 31 -2.77 -4.21 -0.17
CA ALA A 31 -1.82 -5.24 -0.58
C ALA A 31 -2.51 -6.35 -1.37
N MET A 32 -3.68 -6.80 -0.90
CA MET A 32 -4.51 -7.80 -1.58
C MET A 32 -4.96 -7.31 -2.96
N ASN A 33 -5.47 -6.09 -3.06
CA ASN A 33 -5.92 -5.53 -4.34
C ASN A 33 -4.76 -5.44 -5.35
N ILE A 34 -3.59 -4.96 -4.91
CA ILE A 34 -2.41 -4.85 -5.79
C ILE A 34 -1.90 -6.23 -6.20
N ALA A 35 -1.85 -7.19 -5.27
CA ALA A 35 -1.46 -8.56 -5.60
C ALA A 35 -2.40 -9.17 -6.64
N SER A 36 -3.72 -8.97 -6.49
CA SER A 36 -4.72 -9.43 -7.46
C SER A 36 -4.56 -8.77 -8.82
N ASP A 37 -4.30 -7.46 -8.88
CA ASP A 37 -4.02 -6.74 -10.13
C ASP A 37 -2.77 -7.30 -10.83
N ILE A 38 -1.68 -7.56 -10.07
CA ILE A 38 -0.43 -8.11 -10.60
C ILE A 38 -0.65 -9.53 -11.13
N GLU A 39 -1.32 -10.40 -10.37
CA GLU A 39 -1.61 -11.78 -10.79
C GLU A 39 -2.51 -11.81 -12.03
N GLY A 40 -3.52 -10.93 -12.10
CA GLY A 40 -4.38 -10.77 -13.26
C GLY A 40 -3.61 -10.35 -14.51
N GLU A 41 -2.80 -9.30 -14.42
CA GLU A 41 -1.95 -8.84 -15.53
C GLU A 41 -0.92 -9.89 -15.96
N ALA A 42 -0.29 -10.59 -15.01
CA ALA A 42 0.65 -11.66 -15.30
C ALA A 42 -0.04 -12.84 -16.01
N SER A 43 -1.26 -13.19 -15.59
CA SER A 43 -2.07 -14.25 -16.21
C SER A 43 -2.43 -13.91 -17.66
N VAL A 44 -2.93 -12.69 -17.92
CA VAL A 44 -3.26 -12.21 -19.28
C VAL A 44 -2.05 -12.30 -20.21
N ARG A 45 -0.85 -12.06 -19.69
CA ARG A 45 0.41 -12.06 -20.45
C ARG A 45 1.13 -13.41 -20.45
N ASN A 46 0.52 -14.46 -19.86
CA ASN A 46 1.10 -15.79 -19.70
C ASN A 46 2.50 -15.79 -19.02
N ILE A 47 2.67 -14.93 -18.02
CA ILE A 47 3.91 -14.82 -17.25
C ILE A 47 3.74 -15.61 -15.96
N LYS A 48 4.61 -16.59 -15.74
CA LYS A 48 4.68 -17.30 -14.46
C LYS A 48 5.32 -16.40 -13.41
N LEU A 49 4.48 -15.77 -12.59
CA LEU A 49 4.86 -14.85 -11.52
C LEU A 49 4.18 -15.27 -10.22
N GLU A 50 4.96 -15.43 -9.15
CA GLU A 50 4.42 -15.69 -7.81
C GLU A 50 4.31 -14.36 -7.05
N VAL A 51 3.21 -14.14 -6.33
CA VAL A 51 3.04 -12.97 -5.46
C VAL A 51 2.98 -13.43 -4.00
N GLU A 52 3.78 -12.80 -3.14
CA GLU A 52 3.86 -13.07 -1.71
C GLU A 52 3.57 -11.77 -0.94
N ILE A 53 2.67 -11.81 0.03
CA ILE A 53 2.37 -10.67 0.91
C ILE A 53 2.98 -10.96 2.28
N ASN A 54 3.82 -10.05 2.79
CA ASN A 54 4.52 -10.18 4.07
C ASN A 54 5.09 -11.58 4.32
N PRO A 55 5.94 -12.11 3.43
CA PRO A 55 6.47 -13.45 3.59
C PRO A 55 7.20 -13.60 4.92
N PRO A 56 7.13 -14.79 5.56
CA PRO A 56 7.84 -15.02 6.79
C PRO A 56 9.34 -14.84 6.55
N LEU A 57 10.01 -14.10 7.43
CA LEU A 57 11.47 -14.01 7.39
C LEU A 57 12.09 -15.39 7.53
N ASP A 58 13.11 -15.65 6.74
CA ASP A 58 13.94 -16.85 6.89
C ASP A 58 14.63 -16.81 8.26
N ARG A 59 14.11 -17.62 9.20
CA ARG A 59 14.66 -17.74 10.56
C ARG A 59 16.09 -18.26 10.57
N LYS A 60 16.58 -18.91 9.50
CA LYS A 60 17.99 -19.31 9.40
C LYS A 60 18.88 -18.09 9.22
N ARG A 61 18.46 -17.12 8.41
CA ARG A 61 19.17 -15.87 8.12
C ARG A 61 18.93 -14.78 9.16
N PHE A 62 17.69 -14.62 9.62
CA PHE A 62 17.26 -13.53 10.49
C PHE A 62 16.99 -14.03 11.90
N VAL A 63 17.72 -13.49 12.87
CA VAL A 63 17.52 -13.81 14.30
C VAL A 63 16.72 -12.69 14.95
N PRO A 64 15.54 -12.96 15.54
CA PRO A 64 14.81 -11.93 16.29
C PRO A 64 15.68 -11.48 17.48
N LYS A 65 15.91 -10.17 17.60
CA LYS A 65 16.57 -9.62 18.79
C LYS A 65 15.57 -9.57 19.93
N LYS A 66 15.85 -10.28 21.02
CA LYS A 66 15.14 -10.13 22.31
C LYS A 66 15.54 -8.80 22.93
N SER A 67 15.02 -7.68 22.43
CA SER A 67 15.07 -6.41 23.15
C SER A 67 13.66 -6.08 23.62
N GLU A 68 13.51 -5.68 24.87
CA GLU A 68 12.22 -5.49 25.54
C GLU A 68 11.34 -4.40 24.88
N SER A 69 11.91 -3.54 24.03
CA SER A 69 11.21 -2.39 23.45
C SER A 69 11.10 -2.38 21.92
N LEU A 70 11.83 -3.24 21.19
CA LEU A 70 11.83 -3.23 19.73
C LEU A 70 11.30 -4.54 19.16
N GLN A 71 9.98 -4.71 19.24
CA GLN A 71 9.29 -5.68 18.38
C GLN A 71 9.69 -5.37 16.92
N HIS A 72 9.90 -6.41 16.10
CA HIS A 72 10.27 -6.32 14.68
C HIS A 72 11.74 -6.03 14.33
N VAL A 73 12.69 -6.04 15.29
CA VAL A 73 14.13 -5.98 14.96
C VAL A 73 14.72 -7.38 14.81
N TYR A 74 15.36 -7.63 13.67
CA TYR A 74 16.04 -8.87 13.36
C TYR A 74 17.50 -8.60 13.01
N PHE A 75 18.41 -9.46 13.48
CA PHE A 75 19.80 -9.44 13.04
C PHE A 75 19.95 -10.30 11.77
N ASP A 76 20.32 -9.67 10.66
CA ASP A 76 20.69 -10.37 9.42
C ASP A 76 22.09 -10.95 9.57
N LYS A 77 22.19 -12.28 9.71
CA LYS A 77 23.48 -12.98 9.89
C LYS A 77 24.44 -12.77 8.73
N GLU A 78 23.93 -12.61 7.52
CA GLU A 78 24.74 -12.48 6.31
C GLU A 78 25.33 -11.08 6.22
N LYS A 79 24.49 -10.05 6.40
CA LYS A 79 24.89 -8.64 6.34
C LYS A 79 25.49 -8.13 7.65
N LYS A 80 25.47 -8.93 8.71
CA LYS A 80 25.91 -8.59 10.07
C LYS A 80 25.32 -7.27 10.57
N LYS A 81 24.05 -7.01 10.27
CA LYS A 81 23.36 -5.76 10.63
C LYS A 81 21.96 -6.01 11.12
N ASP A 82 21.47 -5.09 11.95
CA ASP A 82 20.08 -5.08 12.36
C ASP A 82 19.20 -4.55 11.22
N ILE A 83 18.06 -5.21 11.01
CA ILE A 83 17.00 -4.79 10.12
C ILE A 83 15.69 -4.73 10.88
N ARG A 84 14.75 -3.91 10.42
CA ARG A 84 13.37 -3.88 10.91
C ARG A 84 12.45 -4.50 9.88
N TYR A 85 11.61 -5.44 10.29
CA TYR A 85 10.70 -6.13 9.37
C TYR A 85 9.37 -6.56 10.03
N PRO A 86 8.23 -6.28 9.40
CA PRO A 86 8.09 -5.29 8.31
C PRO A 86 8.51 -3.91 8.82
N ARG A 87 8.92 -3.03 7.91
CA ARG A 87 9.26 -1.65 8.28
C ARG A 87 7.99 -0.91 8.74
N LEU A 88 8.02 -0.33 9.95
CA LEU A 88 6.89 0.42 10.49
C LEU A 88 6.44 1.53 9.53
N GLY A 89 5.14 1.58 9.24
CA GLY A 89 4.53 2.55 8.31
C GLY A 89 4.90 2.37 6.83
N ALA A 90 5.71 1.37 6.49
CA ALA A 90 6.11 1.11 5.12
C ALA A 90 5.04 0.35 4.34
N PHE A 91 5.08 0.56 3.04
CA PHE A 91 4.43 -0.26 2.03
C PHE A 91 5.42 -0.34 0.87
N GLU A 92 6.07 -1.48 0.71
CA GLU A 92 7.11 -1.71 -0.29
C GLU A 92 6.73 -2.86 -1.21
N ILE A 93 7.08 -2.73 -2.48
CA ILE A 93 6.88 -3.77 -3.49
C ILE A 93 8.25 -4.09 -4.05
N HIS A 94 8.62 -5.36 -4.00
CA HIS A 94 9.91 -5.84 -4.46
C HIS A 94 9.75 -6.89 -5.56
N TYR A 95 10.66 -6.89 -6.51
CA TYR A 95 10.84 -7.96 -7.47
C TYR A 95 12.03 -8.82 -7.07
N VAL A 96 11.83 -10.15 -7.06
CA VAL A 96 12.87 -11.12 -6.74
C VAL A 96 12.95 -12.15 -7.88
N GLU A 97 14.16 -12.34 -8.42
CA GLU A 97 14.45 -13.33 -9.44
C GLU A 97 15.54 -14.30 -8.94
N GLY A 98 15.16 -15.56 -8.74
CA GLY A 98 16.05 -16.58 -8.17
C GLY A 98 16.53 -16.21 -6.77
N THR A 99 17.85 -16.23 -6.55
CA THR A 99 18.50 -15.86 -5.28
C THR A 99 18.99 -14.41 -5.24
N SER A 100 18.67 -13.63 -6.27
CA SER A 100 19.20 -12.29 -6.46
C SER A 100 18.68 -11.30 -5.41
N VAL A 101 19.40 -10.20 -5.24
CA VAL A 101 18.98 -9.07 -4.41
C VAL A 101 17.65 -8.54 -4.91
N ALA A 102 16.69 -8.40 -4.00
CA ALA A 102 15.37 -7.86 -4.28
C ALA A 102 15.48 -6.44 -4.85
N LYS A 103 14.88 -6.21 -6.02
CA LYS A 103 14.78 -4.87 -6.63
C LYS A 103 13.51 -4.18 -6.13
N VAL A 104 13.65 -3.00 -5.55
CA VAL A 104 12.49 -2.20 -5.12
C VAL A 104 11.77 -1.68 -6.36
N LEU A 105 10.49 -2.02 -6.50
CA LEU A 105 9.59 -1.51 -7.53
C LEU A 105 8.86 -0.25 -7.05
N PHE A 106 8.48 -0.22 -5.78
CA PHE A 106 7.80 0.91 -5.16
C PHE A 106 8.12 0.97 -3.66
N SER A 107 8.31 2.18 -3.11
CA SER A 107 8.37 2.44 -1.67
C SER A 107 7.47 3.61 -1.30
N LYS A 108 6.49 3.36 -0.44
CA LYS A 108 5.61 4.42 0.10
C LYS A 108 6.38 5.49 0.85
N ILE A 109 7.47 5.13 1.54
CA ILE A 109 8.27 6.08 2.31
C ILE A 109 8.98 7.06 1.37
N GLU A 110 9.49 6.57 0.24
CA GLU A 110 10.15 7.40 -0.78
C GLU A 110 9.14 8.21 -1.60
N ALA A 111 8.01 7.61 -1.98
CA ALA A 111 6.99 8.26 -2.80
C ALA A 111 6.03 9.16 -2.00
N HIS A 112 6.04 9.08 -0.67
CA HIS A 112 5.09 9.74 0.25
C HIS A 112 3.60 9.50 -0.07
N ARG A 113 3.28 8.42 -0.79
CA ARG A 113 1.92 8.04 -1.19
C ARG A 113 1.78 6.54 -1.34
N PHE A 114 0.54 6.06 -1.38
CA PHE A 114 0.26 4.67 -1.72
C PHE A 114 0.42 4.42 -3.23
N PRO A 115 0.84 3.22 -3.62
CA PRO A 115 0.96 2.86 -5.03
C PRO A 115 -0.42 2.78 -5.68
N SER A 116 -0.52 3.29 -6.90
CA SER A 116 -1.63 3.04 -7.82
C SER A 116 -1.32 1.82 -8.70
N ARG A 117 -2.35 1.26 -9.36
CA ARG A 117 -2.15 0.19 -10.35
C ARG A 117 -1.14 0.59 -11.43
N HIS A 118 -1.20 1.84 -11.90
CA HIS A 118 -0.29 2.36 -12.93
C HIS A 118 1.18 2.39 -12.47
N ASP A 119 1.46 2.72 -11.20
CA ASP A 119 2.83 2.71 -10.68
C ASP A 119 3.43 1.31 -10.73
N VAL A 120 2.63 0.32 -10.37
CA VAL A 120 3.04 -1.08 -10.31
C VAL A 120 3.26 -1.62 -11.71
N THR A 121 2.31 -1.43 -12.64
CA THR A 121 2.46 -1.90 -14.02
C THR A 121 3.65 -1.26 -14.71
N SER A 122 3.82 0.06 -14.58
CA SER A 122 4.96 0.79 -15.15
C SER A 122 6.30 0.33 -14.56
N ALA A 123 6.32 -0.02 -13.26
CA ALA A 123 7.53 -0.60 -12.65
C ALA A 123 7.84 -1.99 -13.22
N LEU A 124 6.83 -2.82 -13.44
CA LEU A 124 6.97 -4.16 -14.02
C LEU A 124 7.42 -4.11 -15.50
N GLU A 125 6.94 -3.13 -16.27
CA GLU A 125 7.41 -2.85 -17.63
C GLU A 125 8.88 -2.42 -17.65
N ARG A 126 9.28 -1.50 -16.77
CA ARG A 126 10.67 -1.04 -16.68
C ARG A 126 11.67 -2.14 -16.33
N ILE A 127 11.24 -3.21 -15.68
CA ILE A 127 12.09 -4.38 -15.40
C ILE A 127 12.00 -5.45 -16.48
N GLY A 128 11.28 -5.19 -17.57
CA GLY A 128 11.14 -6.10 -18.70
C GLY A 128 10.28 -7.32 -18.40
N LEU A 129 9.46 -7.30 -17.34
CA LEU A 129 8.46 -8.35 -17.13
C LEU A 129 7.30 -8.18 -18.11
N TYR A 130 6.88 -6.94 -18.31
CA TYR A 130 5.85 -6.60 -19.29
C TYR A 130 6.53 -5.96 -20.49
N SER A 131 6.34 -6.55 -21.66
CA SER A 131 6.49 -5.78 -22.90
C SER A 131 5.19 -5.00 -23.08
N PRO A 132 5.22 -3.72 -23.47
CA PRO A 132 4.01 -3.11 -24.01
C PRO A 132 3.49 -4.09 -25.05
N ALA A 133 2.20 -4.42 -25.00
CA ALA A 133 1.63 -5.11 -26.14
C ALA A 133 2.05 -4.26 -27.33
N LYS A 134 2.73 -4.87 -28.31
CA LYS A 134 2.79 -4.23 -29.61
C LYS A 134 1.35 -4.27 -30.04
N ASP A 135 0.59 -3.24 -29.64
CA ASP A 135 -0.67 -2.93 -30.27
C ASP A 135 -0.30 -2.97 -31.74
N GLU A 136 -0.93 -3.88 -32.48
CA GLU A 136 -0.74 -4.06 -33.91
C GLU A 136 -1.30 -2.81 -34.63
N GLU A 137 -0.77 -1.64 -34.29
CA GLU A 137 -0.89 -0.36 -34.96
C GLU A 137 0.04 -0.35 -36.19
N GLU A 138 0.05 -1.46 -36.93
CA GLU A 138 0.56 -1.53 -38.29
C GLU A 138 -0.58 -2.08 -39.14
N GLY A 139 -1.36 -1.18 -39.74
CA GLY A 139 -2.03 -1.48 -41.00
C GLY A 139 -3.54 -1.35 -41.08
N ARG A 140 -4.20 -0.49 -40.28
CA ARG A 140 -5.56 -0.03 -40.62
C ARG A 140 -5.68 1.48 -40.70
N TYR A 141 -4.86 2.07 -41.57
CA TYR A 141 -5.30 3.24 -42.34
C TYR A 141 -6.48 2.77 -43.21
N MET A 142 -7.71 2.92 -42.70
CA MET A 142 -8.92 2.87 -43.52
C MET A 142 -9.23 4.31 -43.90
N ASP A 143 -8.75 4.70 -45.07
CA ASP A 143 -9.44 5.72 -45.84
C ASP A 143 -10.84 5.20 -46.14
N GLY A 144 -11.88 5.93 -45.72
CA GLY A 144 -13.19 5.82 -46.36
C GLY A 144 -14.38 5.55 -45.44
N ASP A 145 -15.20 6.61 -45.37
CA ASP A 145 -16.66 6.61 -45.27
C ASP A 145 -17.36 6.40 -43.93
N ASP A 146 -17.75 7.56 -43.39
CA ASP A 146 -18.95 7.85 -42.61
C ASP A 146 -20.14 6.94 -42.96
N THR A 147 -20.46 5.99 -42.09
CA THR A 147 -21.85 5.54 -41.96
C THR A 147 -22.23 5.24 -40.51
N HIS A 148 -23.22 6.01 -40.05
CA HIS A 148 -23.96 5.91 -38.80
C HIS A 148 -24.08 4.49 -38.23
N ARG A 149 -23.51 4.25 -37.04
CA ARG A 149 -23.70 2.98 -36.30
C ARG A 149 -24.32 3.22 -34.92
N SER A 150 -25.52 2.68 -34.79
CA SER A 150 -26.45 2.75 -33.66
C SER A 150 -25.88 2.20 -32.34
N SER A 151 -26.23 2.89 -31.25
CA SER A 151 -25.81 2.65 -29.88
C SER A 151 -26.74 1.66 -29.16
N SER A 152 -26.45 0.37 -29.23
CA SER A 152 -27.04 -0.63 -28.34
C SER A 152 -26.15 -1.88 -28.38
N GLU A 153 -25.86 -2.48 -27.22
CA GLU A 153 -25.08 -3.73 -27.01
C GLU A 153 -23.65 -3.54 -26.46
N ARG A 154 -23.56 -3.18 -25.17
CA ARG A 154 -22.42 -3.56 -24.31
C ARG A 154 -22.94 -3.98 -22.93
N SER A 155 -23.21 -5.27 -22.73
CA SER A 155 -23.46 -5.84 -21.41
C SER A 155 -23.39 -7.37 -21.45
N SER A 156 -22.21 -7.98 -21.32
CA SER A 156 -22.08 -9.42 -20.99
C SER A 156 -20.67 -9.94 -20.60
N HIS A 157 -19.72 -9.08 -20.19
CA HIS A 157 -18.33 -9.53 -19.93
C HIS A 157 -17.86 -9.38 -18.47
N ASN A 158 -18.75 -9.51 -17.49
CA ASN A 158 -18.40 -9.35 -16.06
C ASN A 158 -18.40 -10.64 -15.23
N GLU A 159 -18.78 -11.79 -15.79
CA GLU A 159 -18.94 -13.00 -14.97
C GLU A 159 -17.59 -13.70 -14.64
N ASP A 160 -16.63 -13.70 -15.57
CA ASP A 160 -15.33 -14.38 -15.38
C ASP A 160 -14.40 -13.71 -14.36
N PHE A 161 -14.57 -12.42 -14.09
CA PHE A 161 -13.74 -11.71 -13.09
C PHE A 161 -14.06 -12.13 -11.64
N THR A 162 -15.27 -12.64 -11.39
CA THR A 162 -15.71 -12.97 -10.03
C THR A 162 -15.11 -14.28 -9.51
N ALA A 163 -14.90 -15.27 -10.38
CA ALA A 163 -14.31 -16.57 -10.00
C ALA A 163 -12.84 -16.43 -9.57
N VAL A 164 -12.05 -15.63 -10.28
CA VAL A 164 -10.63 -15.35 -9.94
C VAL A 164 -10.50 -14.72 -8.55
N ARG A 165 -11.50 -13.94 -8.11
CA ARG A 165 -11.48 -13.25 -6.81
C ARG A 165 -11.69 -14.18 -5.61
N MET A 166 -12.39 -15.32 -5.80
CA MET A 166 -12.67 -16.25 -4.70
C MET A 166 -11.49 -17.16 -4.36
N ASP A 167 -10.79 -17.70 -5.37
CA ASP A 167 -9.54 -18.46 -5.17
C ASP A 167 -8.41 -17.60 -4.58
N PHE A 168 -8.47 -16.29 -4.83
CA PHE A 168 -7.53 -15.33 -4.27
C PHE A 168 -7.72 -15.15 -2.74
N LEU A 169 -8.96 -15.01 -2.28
CA LEU A 169 -9.24 -14.83 -0.84
C LEU A 169 -8.79 -16.04 -0.02
N THR A 170 -8.98 -17.26 -0.51
CA THR A 170 -8.52 -18.48 0.18
C THR A 170 -6.99 -18.57 0.26
N LYS A 171 -6.26 -18.08 -0.74
CA LYS A 171 -4.79 -18.10 -0.75
C LYS A 171 -4.16 -17.14 0.27
N TYR A 172 -4.73 -15.94 0.44
CA TYR A 172 -4.11 -14.87 1.24
C TYR A 172 -4.76 -14.64 2.61
N VAL A 173 -6.01 -15.06 2.82
CA VAL A 173 -6.72 -14.89 4.11
C VAL A 173 -6.51 -16.11 5.04
N SER A 174 -6.39 -17.31 4.49
CA SER A 174 -6.33 -18.55 5.29
C SER A 174 -5.02 -18.85 6.05
N PRO A 175 -3.79 -18.40 5.67
CA PRO A 175 -2.59 -18.82 6.39
C PRO A 175 -2.23 -17.97 7.62
N LEU A 176 -2.98 -16.89 7.93
CA LEU A 176 -2.65 -16.01 9.07
C LEU A 176 -3.00 -16.58 10.46
N GLY A 177 -3.35 -17.86 10.57
CA GLY A 177 -3.54 -18.51 11.87
C GLY A 177 -4.74 -18.01 12.67
N TYR A 178 -5.76 -17.49 11.98
CA TYR A 178 -7.07 -17.24 12.58
C TYR A 178 -7.84 -18.56 12.61
N GLU A 179 -7.65 -19.36 13.65
CA GLU A 179 -8.53 -20.50 13.97
C GLU A 179 -9.90 -19.93 14.41
N GLY A 180 -10.78 -19.70 13.45
CA GLY A 180 -12.08 -19.08 13.69
C GLY A 180 -13.05 -19.32 12.53
N GLU A 181 -13.25 -20.57 12.13
CA GLU A 181 -14.20 -20.95 11.07
C GLU A 181 -15.67 -20.60 11.42
N GLU A 182 -16.00 -20.27 12.67
CA GLU A 182 -17.37 -19.90 13.06
C GLU A 182 -17.72 -18.41 12.92
N GLU A 183 -16.78 -17.51 12.68
CA GLU A 183 -17.07 -16.05 12.70
C GLU A 183 -17.24 -15.39 11.33
N VAL A 184 -17.03 -16.12 10.22
CA VAL A 184 -17.19 -15.56 8.86
C VAL A 184 -18.68 -15.44 8.46
N LYS A 185 -19.60 -16.10 9.17
CA LYS A 185 -21.05 -16.00 8.92
C LYS A 185 -21.74 -14.79 9.58
N LYS A 186 -21.02 -13.92 10.31
CA LYS A 186 -21.58 -12.74 10.98
C LYS A 186 -21.14 -11.39 10.43
N MET A 187 -20.42 -11.34 9.31
CA MET A 187 -20.22 -10.09 8.56
C MET A 187 -21.44 -9.76 7.70
N THR A 188 -22.63 -9.68 8.31
CA THR A 188 -23.68 -8.83 7.76
C THR A 188 -23.24 -7.39 8.01
N VAL A 189 -22.88 -6.72 6.92
CA VAL A 189 -22.58 -5.28 6.90
C VAL A 189 -23.80 -4.57 7.51
N GLY A 190 -23.68 -4.17 8.77
CA GLY A 190 -24.67 -3.32 9.40
C GLY A 190 -24.83 -2.03 8.58
N PRO A 191 -26.01 -1.40 8.59
CA PRO A 191 -26.23 -0.17 7.85
C PRO A 191 -25.13 0.84 8.18
N PRO A 192 -24.64 1.61 7.18
CA PRO A 192 -23.56 2.57 7.39
C PRO A 192 -23.92 3.46 8.58
N ARG A 193 -23.02 3.53 9.56
CA ARG A 193 -23.17 4.43 10.71
C ARG A 193 -23.32 5.85 10.15
N ALA A 194 -24.33 6.57 10.64
CA ALA A 194 -24.52 7.97 10.29
C ALA A 194 -23.20 8.73 10.54
N PRO A 195 -22.82 9.66 9.64
CA PRO A 195 -21.64 10.48 9.82
C PRO A 195 -21.71 11.16 11.19
N THR A 196 -20.63 11.03 11.95
CA THR A 196 -20.49 11.72 13.23
C THR A 196 -20.51 13.21 12.92
N PRO A 197 -21.38 14.03 13.56
CA PRO A 197 -21.42 15.47 13.31
C PRO A 197 -20.02 16.05 13.50
N GLU A 198 -19.60 16.90 12.55
CA GLU A 198 -18.32 17.60 12.66
C GLU A 198 -18.29 18.38 13.97
N PRO A 199 -17.17 18.32 14.73
CA PRO A 199 -17.02 19.12 15.93
C PRO A 199 -17.16 20.60 15.57
N GLU A 200 -17.99 21.32 16.33
CA GLU A 200 -18.14 22.76 16.17
C GLU A 200 -16.76 23.44 16.25
N PRO A 201 -16.48 24.45 15.41
CA PRO A 201 -15.21 25.14 15.44
C PRO A 201 -14.96 25.70 16.84
N GLU A 202 -13.78 25.39 17.40
CA GLU A 202 -13.37 25.96 18.68
C GLU A 202 -13.39 27.49 18.59
N PRO A 203 -13.87 28.19 19.63
CA PRO A 203 -13.91 29.64 19.64
C PRO A 203 -12.50 30.21 19.43
N GLU A 204 -12.40 31.19 18.54
CA GLU A 204 -11.14 31.87 18.27
C GLU A 204 -10.54 32.42 19.59
N PRO A 205 -9.24 32.21 19.83
CA PRO A 205 -8.59 32.71 21.03
C PRO A 205 -8.70 34.24 21.07
N GLU A 206 -9.29 34.77 22.14
CA GLU A 206 -9.34 36.20 22.40
C GLU A 206 -7.92 36.79 22.30
N ALA A 207 -7.77 37.80 21.44
CA ALA A 207 -6.50 38.49 21.24
C ALA A 207 -6.03 39.04 22.59
N LYS A 208 -4.91 38.50 23.10
CA LYS A 208 -4.23 39.09 24.23
C LYS A 208 -3.76 40.49 23.84
N PRO A 209 -4.00 41.52 24.68
CA PRO A 209 -3.49 42.86 24.41
C PRO A 209 -1.96 42.84 24.34
N ASP A 210 -1.42 43.48 23.31
CA ASP A 210 0.01 43.60 23.07
C ASP A 210 0.71 44.32 24.25
N GLU A 211 1.40 43.55 25.10
CA GLU A 211 2.31 44.05 26.17
C GLU A 211 3.48 44.89 25.62
N LYS A 212 3.62 45.02 24.30
CA LYS A 212 4.74 45.73 23.66
C LYS A 212 4.59 47.25 23.59
N ALA A 213 3.50 47.80 24.13
CA ALA A 213 3.27 49.25 24.14
C ALA A 213 3.75 49.95 25.43
N GLU A 214 3.96 49.24 26.54
CA GLU A 214 4.37 49.88 27.81
C GLU A 214 5.89 50.08 27.95
N GLU A 215 6.72 49.21 27.35
CA GLU A 215 8.18 49.30 27.50
C GLU A 215 8.79 50.52 26.77
N LYS A 216 8.07 51.13 25.82
CA LYS A 216 8.53 52.34 25.10
C LYS A 216 8.20 53.66 25.79
N ALA A 217 7.44 53.64 26.89
CA ALA A 217 7.11 54.84 27.65
C ALA A 217 8.15 55.16 28.73
N GLU A 218 8.81 54.15 29.31
CA GLU A 218 9.82 54.37 30.36
C GLU A 218 11.18 54.80 29.82
N GLU A 219 11.60 54.34 28.63
CA GLU A 219 12.91 54.73 28.05
C GLU A 219 13.00 56.23 27.68
N LYS A 220 11.86 56.91 27.52
CA LYS A 220 11.83 58.37 27.26
C LYS A 220 11.80 59.24 28.51
N ALA A 221 11.64 58.65 29.70
CA ALA A 221 11.66 59.39 30.96
C ALA A 221 13.09 59.53 31.53
N GLU A 222 14.00 58.58 31.25
CA GLU A 222 15.39 58.63 31.69
C GLU A 222 16.30 59.55 30.84
N GLU A 223 15.93 59.88 29.60
CA GLU A 223 16.73 60.78 28.76
C GLU A 223 16.52 62.28 29.09
N LYS A 224 15.73 62.61 30.12
CA LYS A 224 15.43 63.99 30.53
C LYS A 224 15.66 64.30 32.02
N ALA A 225 16.28 63.39 32.78
CA ALA A 225 16.76 63.63 34.13
C ALA A 225 18.29 63.83 34.13
#